data_AF-A0A6V7HTP5-F1
#
_entry.id   AF-A0A6V7HTP5-F1
#
_cell.length_a   1.000
_cell.length_b   1.000
_cell.length_c   1.000
_cell.angle_alpha   90.00
_cell.angle_beta   90.00
_cell.angle_gamma   90.00
#
_symmetry.space_group_name_H-M   'P 1'
#
loop_
_entity.id
_entity.type
_entity.pdbx_description
1 polymer ?
#
loop_
_entity_poly.entity_id
_entity_poly.type
_entity_poly.pdbx_seq_one_letter_code
_entity_poly.pdbx_strand_id
1 'polypeptide(L)' 'ITPSDLPLADKLPDKFRETATEQDWSYYKSLIKRIAKVFIEHDRADVSEEMITADVEAQIEFEKELYK' A
#
# COMPACT_ATOMS: atom_id res chain seq x y z
N ILE A 1 4.65 9.19 -15.19
CA ILE A 1 4.15 7.81 -15.01
C ILE A 1 2.65 7.94 -14.99
N THR A 2 1.98 7.48 -16.04
CA THR A 2 0.51 7.47 -16.06
C THR A 2 0.03 6.25 -15.26
N PRO A 3 -1.13 6.29 -14.58
CA PRO A 3 -1.62 5.16 -13.76
C PRO A 3 -1.68 3.80 -14.50
N SER A 4 -1.71 3.84 -15.84
CA SER A 4 -1.62 2.70 -16.76
C SER A 4 -0.26 2.00 -16.83
N ASP A 5 0.81 2.55 -16.23
CA ASP A 5 2.17 1.96 -16.27
C ASP A 5 2.46 1.04 -15.07
N LEU A 6 1.54 0.95 -14.09
CA LEU A 6 1.72 0.09 -12.93
C LEU A 6 1.33 -1.36 -13.27
N PRO A 7 2.21 -2.35 -13.06
CA PRO A 7 1.84 -3.75 -13.26
C PRO A 7 0.65 -4.11 -12.36
N LEU A 8 -0.37 -4.73 -12.95
CA LEU A 8 -1.65 -5.10 -12.32
C LEU A 8 -2.63 -3.92 -12.08
N ALA A 9 -2.40 -2.75 -12.67
CA ALA A 9 -3.31 -1.61 -12.56
C ALA A 9 -4.74 -1.94 -13.01
N ASP A 10 -4.91 -2.84 -13.97
CA ASP A 10 -6.16 -3.37 -14.52
C ASP A 10 -6.82 -4.46 -13.65
N LYS A 11 -6.06 -5.04 -12.71
CA LYS A 11 -6.56 -6.03 -11.74
C LYS A 11 -6.84 -5.44 -10.37
N LEU A 12 -6.32 -4.23 -10.11
CA LEU A 12 -6.77 -3.44 -8.99
C LEU A 12 -8.24 -3.11 -9.22
N PRO A 13 -9.15 -3.45 -8.29
CA PRO A 13 -10.56 -3.23 -8.52
C PRO A 13 -10.78 -1.72 -8.72
N ASP A 14 -11.14 -1.29 -9.93
CA ASP A 14 -11.33 0.12 -10.27
C ASP A 14 -12.29 0.85 -9.31
N LYS A 15 -13.21 0.09 -8.69
CA LYS A 15 -14.10 0.59 -7.63
C LYS A 15 -13.37 1.09 -6.37
N PHE A 16 -12.24 0.51 -5.98
CA PHE A 16 -11.48 1.01 -4.84
C PHE A 16 -10.88 2.40 -5.12
N ARG A 17 -10.59 2.75 -6.38
CA ARG A 17 -9.95 4.03 -6.70
C ARG A 17 -10.89 5.22 -6.58
N GLU A 18 -12.15 5.06 -6.97
CA GLU A 18 -13.13 6.17 -6.98
C GLU A 18 -14.08 6.18 -5.76
N THR A 19 -14.18 5.07 -5.02
CA THR A 19 -15.16 4.93 -3.92
C THR A 19 -14.57 4.44 -2.60
N ALA A 20 -13.23 4.33 -2.47
CA ALA A 20 -12.61 3.93 -1.21
C ALA A 20 -12.95 4.91 -0.09
N THR A 21 -13.54 4.37 0.96
CA THR A 21 -13.75 5.07 2.22
C THR A 21 -12.44 5.10 3.03
N GLU A 22 -12.35 5.95 4.06
CA GLU A 22 -11.21 5.92 5.00
C GLU A 22 -11.04 4.54 5.67
N GLN A 23 -12.12 3.76 5.81
CA GLN A 23 -12.06 2.41 6.33
C GLN A 23 -11.38 1.43 5.36
N ASP A 24 -11.60 1.60 4.05
CA ASP A 24 -10.94 0.80 3.02
C ASP A 24 -9.44 1.07 2.98
N TRP A 25 -9.05 2.34 3.09
CA TRP A 25 -7.64 2.74 3.21
C TRP A 25 -6.98 2.18 4.48
N SER A 26 -7.69 2.19 5.61
CA SER A 26 -7.21 1.61 6.86
C SER A 26 -7.00 0.09 6.75
N TYR A 27 -7.95 -0.61 6.12
CA TYR A 27 -7.81 -2.04 5.87
C TYR A 27 -6.63 -2.34 4.93
N TYR A 28 -6.49 -1.58 3.86
CA TYR A 28 -5.42 -1.73 2.89
C TYR A 28 -4.04 -1.47 3.53
N LYS A 29 -3.91 -0.40 4.32
CA LYS A 29 -2.70 -0.11 5.13
C LYS A 29 -2.33 -1.29 6.03
N SER A 30 -3.31 -1.89 6.71
CA SER A 30 -3.10 -3.07 7.57
C SER A 30 -2.64 -4.30 6.77
N LEU A 31 -3.19 -4.49 5.57
CA LEU A 31 -2.82 -5.59 4.69
C LEU A 31 -1.38 -5.48 4.20
N ILE A 32 -0.98 -4.31 3.65
CA ILE A 32 0.40 -4.08 3.18
C ILE A 32 1.38 -4.29 4.33
N LYS A 33 1.09 -3.72 5.50
CA LYS A 33 1.95 -3.86 6.69
C LYS A 33 2.17 -5.31 7.09
N ARG A 34 1.12 -6.15 7.04
CA ARG A 34 1.24 -7.60 7.34
C ARG A 34 2.08 -8.33 6.29
N ILE A 35 1.90 -8.00 5.01
CA ILE A 35 2.69 -8.61 3.93
C ILE A 35 4.17 -8.23 4.08
N ALA A 36 4.47 -6.94 4.31
CA ALA A 36 5.84 -6.45 4.52
C ALA A 36 6.53 -7.18 5.68
N LYS A 37 5.82 -7.38 6.80
CA LYS A 37 6.34 -8.15 7.94
C LYS A 37 6.72 -9.58 7.57
N VAL A 38 5.88 -10.28 6.80
CA VAL A 38 6.19 -11.67 6.37
C VAL A 38 7.48 -11.72 5.56
N PHE A 39 7.70 -10.77 4.65
CA PHE A 39 8.95 -10.69 3.87
C PHE A 39 10.16 -10.36 4.74
N ILE A 40 10.03 -9.40 5.66
CA ILE A 40 11.12 -9.02 6.58
C ILE A 40 11.50 -10.17 7.50
N GLU A 41 10.52 -10.87 8.07
CA GLU A 41 10.73 -12.06 8.90
C GLU A 41 11.41 -13.19 8.11
N HIS A 42 10.98 -13.41 6.86
CA HIS A 42 11.55 -14.43 5.99
C HIS A 42 13.01 -14.11 5.61
N ASP A 43 13.30 -12.85 5.25
CA ASP A 43 14.61 -12.42 4.77
C ASP A 43 15.57 -12.02 5.91
N ARG A 44 15.12 -12.09 7.16
CA ARG A 44 15.84 -11.63 8.37
C ARG A 44 16.39 -10.21 8.20
N ALA A 45 15.62 -9.34 7.55
CA ALA A 45 16.02 -7.97 7.31
C ALA A 45 16.00 -7.19 8.65
N ASP A 46 17.02 -6.36 8.89
CA ASP A 46 17.09 -5.49 10.08
C ASP A 46 16.25 -4.24 9.83
N VAL A 47 14.94 -4.39 9.97
CA VAL A 47 13.95 -3.34 9.73
C VAL A 47 13.06 -3.22 10.95
N SER A 48 12.96 -2.01 11.51
CA SER A 48 12.11 -1.76 12.66
C SER A 48 10.63 -1.63 12.27
N GLU A 49 9.73 -1.91 13.22
CA GLU A 49 8.29 -1.71 13.07
C GLU A 49 7.92 -0.26 12.67
N GLU A 50 8.70 0.71 13.15
CA GLU A 50 8.54 2.13 12.88
C GLU A 50 8.85 2.45 11.42
N MET A 51 9.94 1.88 10.88
CA MET A 51 10.30 2.01 9.46
C MET A 51 9.21 1.45 8.56
N ILE A 52 8.71 0.24 8.87
CA ILE A 52 7.60 -0.38 8.11
C ILE A 52 6.36 0.53 8.16
N THR A 53 6.06 1.10 9.32
CA THR A 53 4.87 1.96 9.48
C THR A 53 5.00 3.23 8.66
N ALA A 54 6.16 3.89 8.70
CA ALA A 54 6.43 5.10 7.94
C ALA A 54 6.38 4.86 6.42
N ASP A 55 7.00 3.77 5.94
CA ASP A 55 7.01 3.45 4.50
C ASP A 55 5.61 3.12 3.98
N VAL A 56 4.82 2.36 4.74
CA VAL A 56 3.44 2.07 4.36
C VAL A 56 2.58 3.34 4.39
N GLU A 57 2.77 4.24 5.35
CA GLU A 57 2.07 5.53 5.38
C GLU A 57 2.41 6.38 4.16
N ALA A 58 3.69 6.52 3.83
CA ALA A 58 4.14 7.26 2.66
C ALA A 58 3.59 6.67 1.36
N GLN A 59 3.53 5.34 1.26
CA GLN A 59 2.94 4.66 0.10
C GLN A 59 1.44 4.97 -0.04
N ILE A 60 0.66 4.90 1.04
CA ILE A 60 -0.77 5.19 1.00
C ILE A 60 -1.03 6.66 0.63
N GLU A 61 -0.26 7.60 1.18
CA GLU A 61 -0.40 9.02 0.84
C GLU A 61 -0.03 9.29 -0.63
N PHE A 62 1.04 8.66 -1.13
CA PHE A 62 1.41 8.73 -2.55
C PHE A 62 0.30 8.17 -3.46
N GLU A 63 -0.30 7.03 -3.10
CA GLU A 63 -1.41 6.46 -3.85
C GLU A 63 -2.64 7.37 -3.82
N LYS A 64 -2.99 7.96 -2.66
CA LYS A 64 -4.07 8.95 -2.56
C LYS A 64 -3.85 10.17 -3.46
N GLU A 65 -2.60 10.64 -3.62
CA GLU A 65 -2.27 11.75 -4.51
C GLU A 65 -2.31 11.37 -6.00
N LEU A 66 -1.93 10.14 -6.34
CA LEU A 66 -1.93 9.61 -7.71
C LEU A 66 -3.33 9.52 -8.33
N TYR A 67 -4.35 9.33 -7.50
CA TYR A 67 -5.74 9.16 -7.92
C TYR A 67 -6.65 10.36 -7.61
N LYS A 68 -6.06 11.56 -7.37
CA LYS A 68 -6.77 12.85 -7.44
C LYS A 68 -6.95 13.31 -8.88
#